data_AF-A0A7C7CEP8-F1
#
_entry.id   AF-A0A7C7CEP8-F1
#
_cell.length_a   1.000
_cell.length_b   1.000
_cell.length_c   1.000
_cell.angle_alpha   90.00
_cell.angle_beta   90.00
_cell.angle_gamma   90.00
#
_symmetry.space_group_name_H-M   'P 1'
#
loop_
_entity.id
_entity.type
_entity.pdbx_description
1 polymer ?
#
loop_
_entity_poly.entity_id
_entity_poly.type
_entity_poly.pdbx_seq_one_letter_code
_entity_poly.pdbx_strand_id
1 'polypeptide(L)'
;MILGGEIESALDKIACLLVGKVNSAAHQKIIQSALKSFGAKVSITSDHNVSLGKIVVTGEHCSWKVRQNIELFLNYHPDSYRALITDKSWKVLRFDLSQTLQHELIHRDQCSYMTFPKDEWEDHNCKVYASRGKTYRQKEVQEYFGSTEEIAAHAHCIMMELRENAPRTNPIKLLKNAKKIPRKKSPGMKDYLEAFDYDMNHPVMKRLMKQIVYWIEKGQ
;
A
#
# COMPACT_ATOMS: atom_id res chain seq x y z
N MET A 1 -12.29 10.17 -0.31
CA MET A 1 -11.51 10.68 -1.46
C MET A 1 -11.12 9.49 -2.34
N ILE A 2 -11.49 9.45 -3.63
CA ILE A 2 -10.95 8.47 -4.57
C ILE A 2 -10.16 9.27 -5.61
N LEU A 3 -8.86 9.47 -5.34
CA LEU A 3 -7.95 10.17 -6.25
C LEU A 3 -7.29 9.24 -7.27
N GLY A 4 -7.68 7.96 -7.30
CA GLY A 4 -7.03 6.92 -8.11
C GLY A 4 -6.85 7.33 -9.57
N GLY A 5 -7.91 7.83 -10.21
CA GLY A 5 -7.84 8.27 -11.61
C GLY A 5 -6.89 9.46 -11.86
N GLU A 6 -6.79 10.39 -10.92
CA GLU A 6 -5.88 11.54 -11.02
C GLU A 6 -4.42 11.13 -10.83
N ILE A 7 -4.16 10.26 -9.84
CA ILE A 7 -2.83 9.70 -9.58
C ILE A 7 -2.35 8.91 -10.80
N GLU A 8 -3.22 8.04 -11.33
CA GLU A 8 -2.98 7.25 -12.52
C GLU A 8 -2.67 8.13 -13.73
N SER A 9 -3.48 9.18 -13.97
CA SER A 9 -3.24 10.15 -15.04
C SER A 9 -1.91 10.89 -14.88
N ALA A 10 -1.51 11.25 -13.65
CA ALA A 10 -0.24 11.89 -13.38
C ALA A 10 0.95 10.95 -13.65
N LEU A 11 0.84 9.67 -13.28
CA LEU A 11 1.84 8.65 -13.57
C LEU A 11 1.95 8.35 -15.07
N ASP A 12 0.83 8.28 -15.79
CA ASP A 12 0.84 8.00 -17.23
C ASP A 12 1.61 9.05 -18.04
N LYS A 13 1.60 10.31 -17.60
CA LYS A 13 2.36 11.42 -18.24
C LYS A 13 3.87 11.24 -18.15
N ILE A 14 4.37 10.47 -17.19
CA ILE A 14 5.82 10.25 -16.99
C ILE A 14 6.29 8.88 -17.48
N ALA A 15 5.39 8.04 -18.01
CA ALA A 15 5.71 6.68 -18.45
C ALA A 15 6.91 6.62 -19.41
N CYS A 16 6.90 7.45 -20.46
CA CYS A 16 7.96 7.48 -21.47
C CYS A 16 9.32 7.96 -20.94
N LEU A 17 9.34 8.68 -19.81
CA LEU A 17 10.57 9.18 -19.18
C LEU A 17 11.21 8.12 -18.27
N LEU A 18 10.43 7.14 -17.81
CA LEU A 18 10.88 6.06 -16.94
C LEU A 18 11.27 4.81 -17.72
N VAL A 19 10.67 4.56 -18.89
CA VAL A 19 11.02 3.41 -19.73
C VAL A 19 12.46 3.53 -20.23
N GLY A 20 13.25 2.48 -20.01
CA GLY A 20 14.68 2.43 -20.29
C GLY A 20 15.51 2.14 -19.04
N LYS A 21 16.83 2.24 -19.19
CA LYS A 21 17.78 2.07 -18.08
C LYS A 21 18.08 3.42 -17.48
N VAL A 22 17.40 3.76 -16.39
CA VAL A 22 17.53 5.04 -15.70
C VAL A 22 18.07 4.80 -14.28
N ASN A 23 18.79 5.78 -13.74
CA ASN A 23 19.36 5.70 -12.39
C ASN A 23 18.33 6.11 -11.33
N SER A 24 18.55 5.69 -10.08
CA SER A 24 17.64 5.92 -8.96
C SER A 24 17.32 7.41 -8.75
N ALA A 25 18.32 8.30 -8.88
CA ALA A 25 18.14 9.76 -8.75
C ALA A 25 17.19 10.33 -9.81
N ALA A 26 17.32 9.90 -11.06
CA ALA A 26 16.43 10.31 -12.14
C ALA A 26 15.03 9.73 -11.95
N HIS A 27 14.89 8.46 -11.55
CA HIS A 27 13.60 7.88 -11.18
C HIS A 27 12.90 8.70 -10.09
N GLN A 28 13.62 9.04 -9.02
CA GLN A 28 13.09 9.85 -7.92
C GLN A 28 12.62 11.21 -8.41
N LYS A 29 13.42 11.93 -9.21
CA LYS A 29 13.05 13.26 -9.71
C LYS A 29 11.82 13.20 -10.61
N ILE A 30 11.75 12.22 -11.50
CA ILE A 30 10.63 12.03 -12.43
C ILE A 30 9.35 11.70 -11.65
N ILE A 31 9.39 10.70 -10.76
CA ILE A 31 8.22 10.28 -9.96
C ILE A 31 7.80 11.39 -9.00
N GLN A 32 8.75 12.08 -8.35
CA GLN A 32 8.47 13.23 -7.49
C GLN A 32 7.71 14.32 -8.24
N SER A 33 8.05 14.59 -9.50
CA SER A 33 7.36 15.61 -10.30
C SER A 33 5.89 15.28 -10.55
N ALA A 34 5.57 13.99 -10.76
CA ALA A 34 4.20 13.52 -10.93
C ALA A 34 3.40 13.52 -9.61
N LEU A 35 4.04 13.14 -8.50
CA LEU A 35 3.34 12.90 -7.24
C LEU A 35 3.30 14.08 -6.26
N LYS A 36 4.04 15.17 -6.56
CA LYS A 36 4.12 16.36 -5.70
C LYS A 36 2.76 17.00 -5.42
N SER A 37 1.85 17.03 -6.39
CA SER A 37 0.51 17.63 -6.23
C SER A 37 -0.36 16.90 -5.21
N PHE A 38 -0.06 15.63 -4.91
CA PHE A 38 -0.79 14.84 -3.92
C PHE A 38 -0.24 14.99 -2.49
N GLY A 39 0.82 15.79 -2.33
CA GLY A 39 1.49 16.00 -1.05
C GLY A 39 2.51 14.91 -0.70
N ALA A 40 2.89 14.07 -1.66
CA ALA A 40 3.88 13.01 -1.46
C ALA A 40 5.31 13.51 -1.70
N LYS A 41 6.22 13.12 -0.82
CA LYS A 41 7.66 13.16 -1.03
C LYS A 41 8.13 11.79 -1.53
N VAL A 42 9.07 11.77 -2.47
CA VAL A 42 9.66 10.53 -2.99
C VAL A 42 11.12 10.48 -2.58
N SER A 43 11.51 9.40 -1.91
CA SER A 43 12.85 9.15 -1.40
C SER A 43 13.42 7.86 -1.96
N ILE A 44 14.75 7.75 -1.97
CA ILE A 44 15.46 6.54 -2.40
C ILE A 44 16.05 5.89 -1.16
N THR A 45 15.84 4.60 -1.02
CA THR A 45 16.37 3.76 0.05
C THR A 45 17.01 2.51 -0.53
N SER A 46 17.74 1.77 0.30
CA SER A 46 18.36 0.52 -0.10
C SER A 46 18.00 -0.62 0.85
N ASP A 47 17.67 -1.78 0.29
CA ASP A 47 17.29 -2.97 1.05
C ASP A 47 17.87 -4.23 0.36
N HIS A 48 18.62 -5.03 1.13
CA HIS A 48 19.23 -6.28 0.65
C HIS A 48 18.21 -7.34 0.25
N ASN A 49 16.95 -7.21 0.68
CA ASN A 49 15.86 -8.11 0.27
C ASN A 49 15.28 -7.77 -1.11
N VAL A 50 15.61 -6.61 -1.67
CA VAL A 50 15.18 -6.22 -3.02
C VAL A 50 16.07 -6.93 -4.04
N SER A 51 15.47 -7.63 -5.00
CA SER A 51 16.26 -8.27 -6.06
C SER A 51 16.99 -7.25 -6.95
N LEU A 52 18.18 -7.62 -7.45
CA LEU A 52 18.98 -6.79 -8.35
C LEU A 52 18.16 -6.30 -9.56
N GLY A 53 18.30 -5.01 -9.88
CA GLY A 53 17.59 -4.36 -10.99
C GLY A 53 16.08 -4.23 -10.81
N LYS A 54 15.54 -4.47 -9.60
CA LYS A 54 14.15 -4.21 -9.23
C LYS A 54 14.02 -2.97 -8.36
N ILE A 55 12.80 -2.45 -8.34
CA ILE A 55 12.37 -1.36 -7.46
C ILE A 55 11.20 -1.91 -6.67
N VAL A 56 11.24 -1.76 -5.34
CA VAL A 56 10.10 -2.03 -4.47
C VAL A 56 9.61 -0.71 -3.89
N VAL A 57 8.31 -0.46 -3.97
CA VAL A 57 7.70 0.76 -3.44
C VAL A 57 7.14 0.48 -2.05
N THR A 58 7.51 1.30 -1.08
CA THR A 58 6.89 1.33 0.25
C THR A 58 6.48 2.77 0.59
N GLY A 59 5.65 2.95 1.60
CA GLY A 59 5.13 4.26 1.99
C GLY A 59 5.08 4.41 3.50
N GLU A 60 5.03 5.66 3.94
CA GLU A 60 4.67 6.02 5.30
C GLU A 60 3.88 7.33 5.33
N HIS A 61 2.93 7.41 6.26
CA HIS A 61 2.26 8.64 6.65
C HIS A 61 2.80 9.11 8.01
N CYS A 62 3.45 10.29 8.01
CA CYS A 62 3.92 10.93 9.24
C CYS A 62 2.88 11.93 9.74
N SER A 63 1.98 11.49 10.63
CA SER A 63 0.90 12.34 11.15
C SER A 63 1.40 13.67 11.74
N TRP A 64 2.57 13.70 12.39
CA TRP A 64 3.16 14.91 13.01
C TRP A 64 3.73 15.94 12.01
N LYS A 65 3.88 15.62 10.72
CA LYS A 65 4.36 16.58 9.71
C LYS A 65 3.18 17.39 9.17
N VAL A 66 3.31 18.72 9.14
CA VAL A 66 2.25 19.62 8.59
C VAL A 66 2.28 19.67 7.05
N ARG A 67 3.47 19.55 6.44
CA ARG A 67 3.66 19.52 4.98
C ARG A 67 4.41 18.26 4.60
N GLN A 68 4.11 17.71 3.42
CA GLN A 68 4.73 16.47 2.93
C GLN A 68 4.67 15.34 3.97
N ASN A 69 3.47 15.12 4.52
CA ASN A 69 3.22 14.11 5.54
C ASN A 69 3.07 12.71 4.97
N ILE A 70 3.25 12.54 3.66
CA ILE A 70 3.32 11.25 2.98
C ILE A 70 4.71 11.16 2.35
N GLU A 71 5.40 10.05 2.61
CA GLU A 71 6.69 9.74 1.99
C GLU A 71 6.60 8.36 1.31
N LEU A 72 7.02 8.30 0.05
CA LEU A 72 7.13 7.07 -0.73
C LEU A 72 8.61 6.74 -0.91
N PHE A 73 8.97 5.50 -0.65
CA PHE A 73 10.33 5.01 -0.78
C PHE A 73 10.47 4.12 -2.02
N LEU A 74 11.41 4.49 -2.87
CA LEU A 74 11.89 3.65 -3.96
C LEU A 74 13.07 2.84 -3.42
N ASN A 75 12.79 1.60 -3.02
CA ASN A 75 13.79 0.69 -2.46
C ASN A 75 14.53 -0.03 -3.59
N TYR A 76 15.86 0.07 -3.59
CA TYR A 76 16.76 -0.62 -4.50
C TYR A 76 17.61 -1.64 -3.74
N HIS A 77 18.16 -2.63 -4.44
CA HIS A 77 19.27 -3.39 -3.86
C HIS A 77 20.49 -2.44 -3.70
N PRO A 78 21.27 -2.52 -2.60
CA PRO A 78 22.46 -1.69 -2.40
C PRO A 78 23.47 -1.77 -3.55
N ASP A 79 23.58 -2.93 -4.19
CA ASP A 79 24.47 -3.12 -5.36
C ASP A 79 23.82 -2.75 -6.71
N SER A 80 22.64 -2.12 -6.72
CA SER A 80 21.87 -1.86 -7.94
C SER A 80 21.02 -0.59 -7.89
N TYR A 81 21.65 0.58 -8.04
CA TYR A 81 20.97 1.87 -8.17
C TYR A 81 20.49 2.21 -9.61
N ARG A 82 20.44 1.20 -10.48
CA ARG A 82 19.96 1.33 -11.86
C ARG A 82 18.99 0.18 -12.13
N ALA A 83 17.78 0.51 -12.56
CA ALA A 83 16.79 -0.48 -12.98
C ALA A 83 16.48 -0.29 -14.47
N LEU A 84 16.32 -1.41 -15.19
CA LEU A 84 15.76 -1.40 -16.53
C LEU A 84 14.25 -1.49 -16.40
N ILE A 85 13.55 -0.40 -16.73
CA ILE A 85 12.10 -0.36 -16.77
C ILE A 85 11.66 -0.60 -18.21
N THR A 86 11.03 -1.73 -18.46
CA THR A 86 10.28 -2.04 -19.68
C THR A 86 8.83 -1.58 -19.52
N ASP A 87 8.04 -1.51 -20.59
CA ASP A 87 6.60 -1.23 -20.51
C ASP A 87 5.87 -2.17 -19.55
N LYS A 88 6.29 -3.44 -19.52
CA LYS A 88 5.70 -4.45 -18.63
C LYS A 88 6.02 -4.17 -17.16
N SER A 89 7.28 -3.86 -16.83
CA SER A 89 7.66 -3.53 -15.46
C SER A 89 7.17 -2.15 -15.04
N TRP A 90 6.97 -1.23 -16.00
CA TRP A 90 6.34 0.06 -15.73
C TRP A 90 4.90 -0.13 -15.25
N LYS A 91 4.11 -1.01 -15.89
CA LYS A 91 2.74 -1.31 -15.42
C LYS A 91 2.71 -1.77 -13.95
N VAL A 92 3.64 -2.63 -13.57
CA VAL A 92 3.79 -3.09 -12.18
C VAL A 92 4.17 -1.93 -11.26
N LEU A 93 5.24 -1.19 -11.61
CA LEU A 93 5.70 -0.06 -10.79
C LEU A 93 4.64 1.05 -10.66
N ARG A 94 3.89 1.32 -11.73
CA ARG A 94 2.77 2.28 -11.74
C ARG A 94 1.67 1.84 -10.78
N PHE A 95 1.31 0.56 -10.82
CA PHE A 95 0.34 -0.01 -9.88
C PHE A 95 0.83 0.12 -8.44
N ASP A 96 2.08 -0.27 -8.17
CA ASP A 96 2.67 -0.20 -6.83
C ASP A 96 2.71 1.27 -6.32
N LEU A 97 3.18 2.22 -7.13
CA LEU A 97 3.16 3.65 -6.79
C LEU A 97 1.76 4.16 -6.48
N SER A 98 0.77 3.81 -7.30
CA SER A 98 -0.62 4.24 -7.12
C SER A 98 -1.24 3.62 -5.87
N GLN A 99 -1.01 2.33 -5.65
CA GLN A 99 -1.53 1.58 -4.52
C GLN A 99 -0.94 2.11 -3.20
N THR A 100 0.39 2.24 -3.11
CA THR A 100 1.06 2.75 -1.92
C THR A 100 0.65 4.19 -1.63
N LEU A 101 0.61 5.07 -2.63
CA LEU A 101 0.17 6.45 -2.40
C LEU A 101 -1.27 6.51 -1.87
N GLN A 102 -2.18 5.72 -2.45
CA GLN A 102 -3.57 5.70 -1.99
C GLN A 102 -3.72 5.11 -0.58
N HIS A 103 -2.88 4.15 -0.20
CA HIS A 103 -2.79 3.64 1.17
C HIS A 103 -2.44 4.76 2.15
N GLU A 104 -1.37 5.52 1.89
CA GLU A 104 -0.97 6.63 2.77
C GLU A 104 -1.97 7.80 2.77
N LEU A 105 -2.67 8.02 1.66
CA LEU A 105 -3.75 9.01 1.59
C LEU A 105 -4.95 8.60 2.47
N ILE A 106 -5.23 7.31 2.61
CA ILE A 106 -6.25 6.80 3.54
C ILE A 106 -5.81 7.06 4.98
N HIS A 107 -4.56 6.79 5.34
CA HIS A 107 -4.03 7.14 6.67
C HIS A 107 -4.13 8.64 6.94
N ARG A 108 -3.77 9.47 5.97
CA ARG A 108 -3.94 10.93 6.10
C ARG A 108 -5.39 11.34 6.33
N ASP A 109 -6.35 10.74 5.63
CA ASP A 109 -7.77 11.00 5.80
C ASP A 109 -8.25 10.55 7.19
N GLN A 110 -7.79 9.39 7.65
CA GLN A 110 -8.06 8.85 8.99
C GLN A 110 -7.48 9.72 10.12
N CYS A 111 -6.40 10.45 9.88
CA CYS A 111 -5.84 11.39 10.87
C CYS A 111 -6.38 12.83 10.72
N SER A 112 -7.17 13.14 9.69
CA SER A 112 -7.53 14.52 9.32
C SER A 112 -8.41 15.25 10.36
N TYR A 113 -9.14 14.49 11.18
CA TYR A 113 -9.99 15.02 12.26
C TYR A 113 -9.29 15.02 13.63
N MET A 114 -8.02 14.58 13.70
CA MET A 114 -7.27 14.57 14.95
C MET A 114 -6.77 15.98 15.27
N THR A 115 -7.33 16.61 16.30
CA THR A 115 -6.79 17.83 16.88
C THR A 115 -5.64 17.46 17.80
N PHE A 116 -4.39 17.69 17.39
CA PHE A 116 -3.20 17.44 18.22
C PHE A 116 -3.32 18.10 19.60
N PRO A 117 -3.13 17.36 20.72
CA PRO A 117 -2.42 17.89 21.86
C PRO A 117 -0.93 17.53 21.70
N LYS A 118 -0.04 18.49 21.97
CA LYS A 118 1.41 18.29 21.89
C LYS A 118 1.98 17.36 22.99
N ASP A 119 1.15 16.94 23.95
CA ASP A 119 1.64 16.38 25.20
C ASP A 119 1.05 14.99 25.56
N GLU A 120 0.09 14.46 24.77
CA GLU A 120 -0.59 13.17 25.05
C GLU A 120 -0.70 12.29 23.80
N TRP A 121 0.40 12.15 23.05
CA TRP A 121 0.41 11.44 21.77
C TRP A 121 0.31 9.90 21.87
N GLU A 122 0.14 9.34 23.07
CA GLU A 122 0.15 7.88 23.25
C GLU A 122 -1.17 7.18 22.91
N ASP A 123 -2.32 7.88 22.79
CA ASP A 123 -3.60 7.15 22.83
C ASP A 123 -4.77 7.80 22.08
N HIS A 124 -4.64 8.01 20.77
CA HIS A 124 -5.78 8.43 19.96
C HIS A 124 -6.23 7.36 18.96
N ASN A 125 -7.19 6.54 19.42
CA ASN A 125 -8.22 5.82 18.66
C ASN A 125 -7.82 4.74 17.65
N CYS A 126 -6.54 4.47 17.43
CA CYS A 126 -6.11 3.24 16.77
C CYS A 126 -6.41 2.08 17.72
N LYS A 127 -7.57 1.43 17.57
CA LYS A 127 -7.83 0.18 18.30
C LYS A 127 -6.80 -0.84 17.85
N VAL A 128 -5.70 -0.93 18.60
CA VAL A 128 -4.64 -1.91 18.40
C VAL A 128 -5.22 -3.27 18.74
N TYR A 129 -5.15 -4.19 17.78
CA TYR A 129 -5.52 -5.57 18.06
C TYR A 129 -4.46 -6.20 18.94
N ALA A 130 -4.80 -6.54 20.19
CA ALA A 130 -3.89 -7.24 21.08
C ALA A 130 -3.73 -8.70 20.63
N SER A 131 -2.56 -9.05 20.08
CA SER A 131 -2.30 -10.37 19.54
C SER A 131 -2.20 -11.44 20.63
N ARG A 132 -2.74 -12.63 20.33
CA ARG A 132 -2.54 -13.87 21.11
C ARG A 132 -1.47 -14.79 20.50
N GLY A 133 -0.66 -14.27 19.59
CA GLY A 133 0.42 -15.00 18.92
C GLY A 133 1.41 -15.59 19.91
N LYS A 134 2.02 -16.73 19.56
CA LYS A 134 2.93 -17.45 20.45
C LYS A 134 4.34 -16.87 20.42
N THR A 135 4.74 -16.28 19.30
CA THR A 135 6.08 -15.70 19.10
C THR A 135 5.98 -14.18 18.99
N TYR A 136 7.07 -13.49 19.34
CA TYR A 136 7.16 -12.03 19.22
C TYR A 136 6.83 -11.56 17.78
N ARG A 137 7.44 -12.20 16.78
CA ARG A 137 7.20 -11.90 15.37
C ARG A 137 5.74 -12.11 14.95
N GLN A 138 5.08 -13.17 15.44
CA GLN A 138 3.66 -13.39 15.15
C GLN A 138 2.80 -12.30 15.78
N LYS A 139 3.14 -11.84 16.99
CA LYS A 139 2.42 -10.76 17.66
C LYS A 139 2.52 -9.45 16.89
N GLU A 140 3.74 -9.05 16.54
CA GLU A 140 4.01 -7.82 15.79
C GLU A 140 3.22 -7.78 14.46
N VAL A 141 3.26 -8.86 13.68
CA VAL A 141 2.53 -8.96 12.41
C VAL A 141 1.01 -8.90 12.63
N GLN A 142 0.49 -9.59 13.64
CA GLN A 142 -0.95 -9.57 13.92
C GLN A 142 -1.43 -8.24 14.51
N GLU A 143 -0.61 -7.57 15.32
CA GLU A 143 -0.90 -6.25 15.88
C GLU A 143 -0.94 -5.20 14.78
N TYR A 144 0.04 -5.22 13.87
CA TYR A 144 0.08 -4.38 12.67
C TYR A 144 -1.17 -4.60 11.80
N PHE A 145 -1.38 -5.81 11.26
CA PHE A 145 -2.53 -6.10 10.40
C PHE A 145 -3.88 -6.07 11.11
N GLY A 146 -3.89 -6.10 12.45
CA GLY A 146 -5.12 -6.10 13.24
C GLY A 146 -5.60 -4.71 13.65
N SER A 147 -4.77 -3.68 13.48
CA SER A 147 -5.16 -2.30 13.78
C SER A 147 -6.28 -1.84 12.83
N THR A 148 -7.17 -0.99 13.34
CA THR A 148 -8.38 -0.60 12.57
C THR A 148 -8.03 0.24 11.33
N GLU A 149 -6.99 1.07 11.43
CA GLU A 149 -6.49 1.91 10.33
C GLU A 149 -5.90 1.05 9.21
N GLU A 150 -5.03 0.10 9.56
CA GLU A 150 -4.39 -0.82 8.62
C GLU A 150 -5.40 -1.72 7.93
N ILE A 151 -6.40 -2.23 8.66
CA ILE A 151 -7.50 -3.01 8.07
C ILE A 151 -8.20 -2.22 6.96
N ALA A 152 -8.50 -0.94 7.19
CA ALA A 152 -9.21 -0.12 6.21
C ALA A 152 -8.32 0.24 5.01
N ALA A 153 -7.04 0.56 5.22
CA ALA A 153 -6.08 0.88 4.18
C ALA A 153 -5.74 -0.36 3.33
N HIS A 154 -5.42 -1.50 3.96
CA HIS A 154 -5.18 -2.75 3.23
C HIS A 154 -6.42 -3.31 2.55
N ALA A 155 -7.63 -3.11 3.10
CA ALA A 155 -8.85 -3.49 2.39
C ALA A 155 -9.00 -2.76 1.05
N HIS A 156 -8.60 -1.49 0.98
CA HIS A 156 -8.53 -0.73 -0.27
C HIS A 156 -7.47 -1.33 -1.22
N CYS A 157 -6.27 -1.60 -0.71
CA CYS A 157 -5.18 -2.23 -1.49
C CYS A 157 -5.61 -3.58 -2.09
N ILE A 158 -6.26 -4.44 -1.30
CA ILE A 158 -6.78 -5.74 -1.77
C ILE A 158 -7.85 -5.55 -2.84
N MET A 159 -8.76 -4.57 -2.67
CA MET A 159 -9.75 -4.24 -3.70
C MET A 159 -9.06 -3.85 -5.02
N MET A 160 -8.03 -3.00 -4.98
CA MET A 160 -7.24 -2.62 -6.15
C MET A 160 -6.57 -3.84 -6.81
N GLU A 161 -5.92 -4.70 -6.02
CA GLU A 161 -5.25 -5.91 -6.51
C GLU A 161 -6.20 -6.85 -7.24
N LEU A 162 -7.40 -7.06 -6.69
CA LEU A 162 -8.41 -7.94 -7.31
C LEU A 162 -8.90 -7.36 -8.64
N ARG A 163 -9.04 -6.03 -8.75
CA ARG A 163 -9.43 -5.36 -9.99
C ARG A 163 -8.32 -5.42 -11.04
N GLU A 164 -7.08 -5.16 -10.64
CA GLU A 164 -5.91 -5.15 -11.54
C GLU A 164 -5.57 -6.56 -12.04
N ASN A 165 -5.51 -7.54 -11.13
CA ASN A 165 -5.01 -8.88 -11.44
C ASN A 165 -6.11 -9.87 -11.87
N ALA A 166 -7.39 -9.51 -11.72
CA ALA A 166 -8.53 -10.30 -12.18
C ALA A 166 -9.63 -9.43 -12.82
N PRO A 167 -9.32 -8.62 -13.85
CA PRO A 167 -10.22 -7.57 -14.37
C PRO A 167 -11.51 -8.11 -15.00
N ARG A 168 -11.51 -9.38 -15.41
CA ARG A 168 -12.68 -10.07 -16.00
C ARG A 168 -13.54 -10.78 -14.96
N THR A 169 -13.23 -10.69 -13.68
CA THR A 169 -13.96 -11.36 -12.60
C THR A 169 -14.47 -10.34 -11.60
N ASN A 170 -15.75 -10.43 -11.25
CA ASN A 170 -16.31 -9.61 -10.17
C ASN A 170 -15.57 -9.90 -8.84
N PRO A 171 -14.96 -8.90 -8.18
CA PRO A 171 -14.23 -9.09 -6.92
C PRO A 171 -15.05 -9.78 -5.82
N ILE A 172 -16.36 -9.50 -5.73
CA ILE A 172 -17.26 -10.16 -4.76
C ILE A 172 -17.32 -11.68 -5.00
N LYS A 173 -17.27 -12.14 -6.26
CA LYS A 173 -17.24 -13.57 -6.57
C LYS A 173 -15.93 -14.22 -6.12
N LEU A 174 -14.80 -13.52 -6.20
CA LEU A 174 -13.51 -14.01 -5.70
C LEU A 174 -13.52 -14.12 -4.16
N LEU A 175 -14.08 -13.11 -3.48
CA LEU A 175 -14.15 -13.05 -2.03
C LEU A 175 -14.99 -14.16 -1.40
N LYS A 176 -15.98 -14.72 -2.11
CA LYS A 176 -16.71 -15.92 -1.66
C LYS A 176 -15.79 -17.11 -1.40
N ASN A 177 -14.62 -17.15 -2.05
CA ASN A 177 -13.58 -18.16 -1.86
C ASN A 177 -12.24 -17.51 -1.46
N ALA A 178 -12.26 -16.52 -0.57
CA ALA A 178 -11.08 -15.72 -0.19
C ALA A 178 -9.83 -16.57 0.13
N LYS A 179 -9.97 -17.68 0.88
CA LYS A 179 -8.87 -18.62 1.21
C LYS A 179 -8.13 -19.19 -0.01
N LYS A 180 -8.80 -19.26 -1.17
CA LYS A 180 -8.27 -19.82 -2.42
C LYS A 180 -7.71 -18.75 -3.36
N ILE A 181 -7.76 -17.48 -2.99
CA ILE A 181 -7.18 -16.41 -3.80
C ILE A 181 -5.64 -16.60 -3.78
N PRO A 182 -5.01 -16.81 -4.95
CA PRO A 182 -3.56 -17.00 -5.01
C PRO A 182 -2.83 -15.68 -4.76
N ARG A 183 -1.61 -15.75 -4.20
CA ARG A 183 -0.75 -14.57 -3.93
C ARG A 183 -0.59 -13.67 -5.14
N LYS A 184 -0.47 -14.24 -6.35
CA LYS A 184 -0.37 -13.47 -7.61
C LYS A 184 -1.59 -12.60 -7.96
N LYS A 185 -2.75 -12.88 -7.37
CA LYS A 185 -3.98 -12.10 -7.58
C LYS A 185 -4.18 -11.05 -6.50
N SER A 186 -3.78 -11.35 -5.27
CA SER A 186 -3.81 -10.42 -4.16
C SER A 186 -2.76 -10.82 -3.13
N PRO A 187 -1.57 -10.19 -3.17
CA PRO A 187 -0.57 -10.33 -2.12
C PRO A 187 -1.13 -9.94 -0.75
N GLY A 188 -1.85 -8.81 -0.65
CA GLY A 188 -2.41 -8.34 0.61
C GLY A 188 -3.39 -9.32 1.27
N MET A 189 -4.29 -9.94 0.49
CA MET A 189 -5.19 -10.97 1.03
C MET A 189 -4.40 -12.18 1.52
N LYS A 190 -3.31 -12.54 0.82
CA LYS A 190 -2.46 -13.65 1.24
C LYS A 190 -1.71 -13.34 2.53
N ASP A 191 -1.20 -12.12 2.69
CA ASP A 191 -0.52 -11.67 3.90
C ASP A 191 -1.47 -11.71 5.10
N TYR A 192 -2.71 -11.24 4.96
CA TYR A 192 -3.73 -11.36 6.01
C TYR A 192 -4.09 -12.82 6.35
N LEU A 193 -4.27 -13.67 5.33
CA LEU A 193 -4.53 -15.09 5.55
C LEU A 193 -3.38 -15.76 6.31
N GLU A 194 -2.13 -15.45 5.99
CA GLU A 194 -0.95 -15.99 6.69
C GLU A 194 -0.82 -15.42 8.10
N ALA A 195 -1.06 -14.11 8.31
CA ALA A 195 -1.00 -13.46 9.61
C ALA A 195 -2.00 -14.04 10.63
N PHE A 196 -3.19 -14.45 10.16
CA PHE A 196 -4.27 -14.96 11.00
C PHE A 196 -4.56 -16.45 10.77
N ASP A 197 -3.52 -17.24 10.44
CA ASP A 197 -3.55 -18.71 10.38
C ASP A 197 -4.69 -19.29 9.51
N TYR A 198 -5.07 -18.56 8.44
CA TYR A 198 -6.18 -18.87 7.54
C TYR A 198 -7.55 -18.99 8.24
N ASP A 199 -7.70 -18.42 9.44
CA ASP A 199 -8.96 -18.39 10.19
C ASP A 199 -9.86 -17.23 9.72
N MET A 200 -10.75 -17.53 8.77
CA MET A 200 -11.74 -16.56 8.29
C MET A 200 -12.80 -16.21 9.35
N ASN A 201 -12.87 -16.95 10.46
CA ASN A 201 -13.75 -16.60 11.58
C ASN A 201 -13.12 -15.60 12.54
N HIS A 202 -11.81 -15.34 12.41
CA HIS A 202 -11.07 -14.40 13.22
C HIS A 202 -11.68 -12.98 13.12
N PRO A 203 -11.83 -12.23 14.24
CA PRO A 203 -12.47 -10.91 14.23
C PRO A 203 -11.83 -9.92 13.25
N VAL A 204 -10.49 -9.94 13.11
CA VAL A 204 -9.77 -9.09 12.13
C VAL A 204 -10.15 -9.48 10.70
N MET A 205 -10.16 -10.76 10.37
CA MET A 205 -10.53 -11.24 9.02
C MET A 205 -11.97 -10.85 8.67
N LYS A 206 -12.92 -10.95 9.61
CA LYS A 206 -14.30 -10.50 9.40
C LYS A 206 -14.38 -9.00 9.12
N ARG A 207 -13.63 -8.18 9.87
CA ARG A 207 -13.56 -6.72 9.66
C ARG A 207 -12.94 -6.38 8.31
N LEU A 208 -11.83 -7.03 7.95
CA LEU A 208 -11.20 -6.89 6.65
C LEU A 208 -12.17 -7.17 5.51
N MET A 209 -12.85 -8.32 5.54
CA MET A 209 -13.81 -8.70 4.50
C MET A 209 -14.93 -7.67 4.34
N LYS A 210 -15.45 -7.14 5.46
CA LYS A 210 -16.46 -6.06 5.43
C LYS A 210 -15.91 -4.79 4.79
N GLN A 211 -14.68 -4.40 5.11
CA GLN A 211 -14.04 -3.21 4.53
C GLN A 211 -13.73 -3.39 3.03
N ILE A 212 -13.32 -4.59 2.59
CA ILE A 212 -13.08 -4.85 1.16
C ILE A 212 -14.40 -4.70 0.40
N VAL A 213 -15.50 -5.26 0.90
CA VAL A 213 -16.83 -5.11 0.28
C VAL A 213 -17.24 -3.63 0.23
N TYR A 214 -17.06 -2.89 1.33
CA TYR A 214 -17.32 -1.45 1.37
C TYR A 214 -16.55 -0.69 0.27
N TRP A 215 -15.26 -0.97 0.09
CA TRP A 215 -14.47 -0.34 -0.97
C TRP A 215 -14.91 -0.76 -2.37
N ILE A 216 -15.33 -2.01 -2.56
CA ILE A 216 -15.88 -2.46 -3.84
C ILE A 216 -17.16 -1.71 -4.20
N GLU A 217 -18.06 -1.52 -3.23
CA GLU A 217 -19.35 -0.84 -3.42
C GLU A 217 -19.18 0.68 -3.57
N LYS A 218 -18.29 1.30 -2.79
CA LYS A 218 -17.99 2.74 -2.87
C LYS A 218 -17.24 3.12 -4.15
N GLY A 219 -16.45 2.20 -4.69
CA GLY A 219 -15.71 2.37 -5.94
C GLY A 219 -16.46 1.91 -7.18
N GLN A 220 -17.78 1.69 -7.09
CA GLN A 220 -18.71 1.68 -8.22
C GLN A 220 -19.17 3.11 -8.49
#